data_AF-A0A8H7QWW8-F1
#
_entry.id   AF-A0A8H7QWW8-F1
#
_cell.length_a   1.000
_cell.length_b   1.000
_cell.length_c   1.000
_cell.angle_alpha   90.00
_cell.angle_beta   90.00
_cell.angle_gamma   90.00
#
_symmetry.space_group_name_H-M   'P 1'
#
loop_
_entity.id
_entity.type
_entity.pdbx_description
1 polymer ?
#
loop_
_entity_poly.entity_id
_entity_poly.type
_entity_poly.pdbx_seq_one_letter_code
_entity_poly.pdbx_strand_id
1 'polypeptide(L)'
;MDTYTSNDGHTELLLCLHGTVPITYRSIPYNIPVAFWIPKEYPKSSPIPYVKPTANMLIREGRHVDKSGMCYHHYRSSWSSDQKHTFLELVAILQQVFAQEPPVYTKPTSIATNNMGSPQIQQESLLDRTSPSQQRQSMPSQPINNANPAISQASPEMPRWMGD
;
A
#
# COMPACT_ATOMS: atom_id res chain seq x y z
N MET A 1 5.93 3.37 -28.49
CA MET A 1 4.49 3.68 -28.36
C MET A 1 3.88 2.62 -27.46
N ASP A 2 2.93 2.99 -26.61
CA ASP A 2 2.24 2.08 -25.67
C ASP A 2 0.77 2.48 -25.51
N THR A 3 -0.07 1.55 -25.07
CA THR A 3 -1.52 1.74 -24.89
C THR A 3 -1.78 2.48 -23.58
N TYR A 4 -2.46 3.61 -23.65
CA TYR A 4 -2.91 4.41 -22.51
C TYR A 4 -4.42 4.33 -22.40
N THR A 5 -4.94 4.00 -21.21
CA THR A 5 -6.37 4.03 -20.90
C THR A 5 -6.64 5.17 -19.92
N SER A 6 -7.42 6.15 -20.38
CA SER A 6 -7.86 7.29 -19.60
C SER A 6 -8.87 6.88 -18.52
N ASN A 7 -9.13 7.80 -17.58
CA ASN A 7 -10.09 7.59 -16.49
C ASN A 7 -11.56 7.48 -16.95
N ASP A 8 -11.89 7.95 -18.14
CA ASP A 8 -13.18 7.80 -18.81
C ASP A 8 -13.32 6.44 -19.54
N GLY A 9 -12.27 5.60 -19.50
CA GLY A 9 -12.22 4.30 -20.16
C GLY A 9 -11.78 4.36 -21.63
N HIS A 10 -11.54 5.56 -22.18
CA HIS A 10 -11.04 5.69 -23.54
C HIS A 10 -9.59 5.19 -23.64
N THR A 11 -9.29 4.41 -24.67
CA THR A 11 -7.97 3.80 -24.84
C THR A 11 -7.32 4.28 -26.13
N GLU A 12 -6.08 4.74 -26.04
CA GLU A 12 -5.33 5.29 -27.17
C GLU A 12 -3.88 4.81 -27.19
N LEU A 13 -3.31 4.72 -28.39
CA LEU A 13 -1.87 4.49 -28.56
C LEU A 13 -1.13 5.83 -28.47
N LEU A 14 -0.27 5.98 -27.46
CA LEU A 14 0.50 7.20 -27.21
C LEU A 14 2.01 6.91 -27.15
N LEU A 15 2.83 7.95 -27.31
CA LEU A 15 4.26 7.84 -26.99
C LEU A 15 4.40 7.74 -25.47
N CYS A 16 5.09 6.70 -25.01
CA CYS A 16 5.39 6.49 -23.60
C CYS A 16 6.91 6.57 -23.42
N LEU A 17 7.37 7.55 -22.64
CA LEU A 17 8.77 7.68 -22.23
C LEU A 17 8.91 7.08 -20.84
N HIS A 18 9.60 5.95 -20.73
CA HIS A 18 9.81 5.26 -19.45
C HIS A 18 11.29 5.28 -19.07
N GLY A 19 11.56 5.29 -17.77
CA GLY A 19 12.91 5.32 -17.23
C GLY A 19 12.89 5.55 -15.74
N THR A 20 13.94 6.19 -15.23
CA THR A 20 14.04 6.53 -13.81
C THR A 20 14.38 8.01 -13.62
N VAL A 21 13.82 8.62 -12.58
CA VAL A 21 14.21 9.95 -12.10
C VAL A 21 15.10 9.76 -10.87
N PRO A 22 16.37 10.20 -10.92
CA PRO A 22 17.26 10.13 -9.76
C PRO A 22 16.83 11.16 -8.72
N ILE A 23 16.80 10.79 -7.45
CA ILE A 23 16.48 11.68 -6.32
C ILE A 23 17.49 11.46 -5.19
N THR A 24 17.50 12.37 -4.23
CA THR A 24 18.18 12.16 -2.94
C THR A 24 17.17 12.35 -1.82
N TYR A 25 16.89 11.29 -1.06
CA TYR A 25 16.01 11.33 0.10
C TYR A 25 16.80 10.98 1.35
N ARG A 26 16.81 11.89 2.34
CA ARG A 26 17.58 11.73 3.58
C ARG A 26 19.05 11.35 3.33
N SER A 27 19.69 12.07 2.42
CA SER A 27 21.09 11.85 1.99
C SER A 27 21.39 10.54 1.28
N ILE A 28 20.37 9.74 0.94
CA ILE A 28 20.53 8.49 0.20
C ILE A 28 20.00 8.69 -1.23
N PRO A 29 20.81 8.36 -2.26
CA PRO A 29 20.35 8.45 -3.65
C PRO A 29 19.42 7.28 -4.01
N TYR A 30 18.34 7.58 -4.72
CA TYR A 30 17.39 6.59 -5.24
C TYR A 30 17.06 6.86 -6.71
N ASN A 31 16.67 5.84 -7.44
CA ASN A 31 16.17 5.94 -8.81
C ASN A 31 14.69 5.58 -8.83
N ILE A 32 13.82 6.57 -9.03
CA ILE A 32 12.36 6.37 -9.01
C ILE A 32 11.90 5.99 -10.42
N PRO A 33 11.36 4.78 -10.63
CA PRO A 33 10.90 4.40 -11.96
C PRO A 33 9.60 5.13 -12.31
N VAL A 34 9.57 5.71 -13.50
CA VAL A 34 8.47 6.55 -13.99
C VAL A 34 8.16 6.24 -15.45
N ALA A 35 6.96 6.60 -15.86
CA ALA A 35 6.53 6.62 -17.25
C ALA A 35 5.75 7.92 -17.53
N PHE A 36 6.01 8.52 -18.69
CA PHE A 36 5.33 9.71 -19.16
C PHE A 36 4.64 9.40 -20.48
N TRP A 37 3.31 9.44 -20.48
CA TRP A 37 2.56 9.38 -21.72
C TRP A 37 2.47 10.78 -22.32
N ILE A 38 2.81 10.90 -23.59
CA ILE A 38 2.79 12.16 -24.32
C ILE A 38 1.47 12.22 -25.12
N PRO A 39 0.56 13.16 -24.80
CA PRO A 39 -0.66 13.35 -25.58
C PRO A 39 -0.36 13.73 -27.03
N LYS A 40 -1.28 13.43 -27.95
CA LYS A 40 -1.14 13.79 -29.38
C LYS A 40 -1.09 15.30 -29.58
N GLU A 41 -1.69 16.06 -28.69
CA GLU A 41 -1.78 17.51 -28.74
C GLU A 41 -0.56 18.19 -28.10
N TYR A 42 0.43 17.44 -27.60
CA TYR A 42 1.67 18.02 -27.06
C TYR A 42 2.34 18.96 -28.10
N PRO A 43 2.76 20.18 -27.73
CA PRO A 43 2.89 20.71 -26.37
C PRO A 43 1.66 21.46 -25.82
N LYS A 44 0.50 21.45 -26.48
CA LYS A 44 -0.72 22.13 -25.96
C LYS A 44 -1.24 21.48 -24.67
N SER A 45 -1.13 20.15 -24.59
CA SER A 45 -1.48 19.36 -23.40
C SER A 45 -0.22 18.84 -22.72
N SER A 46 -0.21 18.86 -21.38
CA SER A 46 0.94 18.38 -20.61
C SER A 46 1.11 16.86 -20.71
N PRO A 47 2.36 16.36 -20.66
CA PRO A 47 2.66 14.95 -20.44
C PRO A 47 1.96 14.39 -19.20
N ILE A 48 1.61 13.11 -19.24
CA ILE A 48 0.85 12.39 -18.21
C ILE A 48 1.83 11.51 -17.41
N PRO A 49 2.31 11.96 -16.23
CA PRO A 49 3.31 11.26 -15.45
C PRO A 49 2.71 10.17 -14.55
N TYR A 50 3.32 8.99 -14.54
CA TYR A 50 3.08 7.97 -13.53
C TYR A 50 4.39 7.47 -12.92
N VAL A 51 4.30 7.05 -11.67
CA VAL A 51 5.29 6.20 -11.00
C VAL A 51 5.00 4.75 -11.36
N LYS A 52 6.04 4.00 -11.71
CA LYS A 52 5.94 2.59 -12.15
C LYS A 52 6.71 1.70 -11.18
N PRO A 53 6.12 1.27 -10.06
CA PRO A 53 6.82 0.43 -9.09
C PRO A 53 7.29 -0.88 -9.74
N THR A 54 8.47 -1.37 -9.34
CA THR A 54 8.92 -2.72 -9.66
C THR A 54 8.20 -3.76 -8.79
N ALA A 55 8.42 -5.05 -9.04
CA ALA A 55 7.79 -6.14 -8.28
C ALA A 55 8.01 -6.05 -6.75
N ASN A 56 9.11 -5.45 -6.31
CA ASN A 56 9.48 -5.31 -4.90
C ASN A 56 9.12 -3.94 -4.31
N MET A 57 8.41 -3.10 -5.06
CA MET A 57 8.00 -1.77 -4.64
C MET A 57 6.49 -1.68 -4.50
N LEU A 58 6.04 -0.74 -3.67
CA LEU A 58 4.66 -0.32 -3.51
C LEU A 58 4.59 1.20 -3.66
N ILE A 59 3.47 1.68 -4.20
CA ILE A 59 3.19 3.12 -4.29
C ILE A 59 2.88 3.65 -2.89
N ARG A 60 3.51 4.77 -2.54
CA ARG A 60 3.14 5.60 -1.40
C ARG A 60 2.24 6.72 -1.90
N GLU A 61 0.95 6.58 -1.63
CA GLU A 61 -0.02 7.65 -1.88
C GLU A 61 0.34 8.88 -1.04
N GLY A 62 0.19 10.06 -1.62
CA GLY A 62 0.54 11.32 -0.99
C GLY A 62 -0.08 12.51 -1.69
N ARG A 63 0.44 13.71 -1.42
CA ARG A 63 -0.11 14.95 -1.99
C ARG A 63 -0.02 14.99 -3.52
N HIS A 64 1.02 14.38 -4.07
CA HIS A 64 1.37 14.49 -5.48
C HIS A 64 1.26 13.17 -6.25
N VAL A 65 0.88 12.07 -5.60
CA VAL A 65 0.78 10.74 -6.22
C VAL A 65 -0.43 10.00 -5.67
N ASP A 66 -1.28 9.48 -6.55
CA ASP A 66 -2.45 8.67 -6.16
C ASP A 66 -2.15 7.16 -6.10
N LYS A 67 -3.18 6.36 -5.81
CA LYS A 67 -3.08 4.88 -5.71
C LYS A 67 -2.62 4.20 -7.00
N SER A 68 -2.97 4.79 -8.14
CA SER A 68 -2.61 4.28 -9.46
C SER A 68 -1.15 4.60 -9.83
N GLY A 69 -0.54 5.52 -9.08
CA GLY A 69 0.79 6.05 -9.34
C GLY A 69 0.76 7.31 -10.21
N MET A 70 -0.40 7.85 -10.55
CA MET A 70 -0.54 9.07 -11.34
C MET A 70 0.01 10.25 -10.53
N CYS A 71 0.88 11.05 -11.14
CA CYS A 71 1.49 12.20 -10.48
C CYS A 71 0.74 13.49 -10.79
N TYR A 72 0.58 14.32 -9.76
CA TYR A 72 -0.11 15.62 -9.82
C TYR A 72 0.82 16.73 -9.35
N HIS A 73 0.75 17.87 -10.03
CA HIS A 73 1.43 19.09 -9.61
C HIS A 73 0.73 20.31 -10.22
N HIS A 74 0.79 21.47 -9.54
CA HIS A 74 0.17 22.70 -10.04
C HIS A 74 0.67 23.06 -11.45
N TYR A 75 1.97 22.91 -11.67
CA TYR A 75 2.62 23.10 -12.98
C TYR A 75 1.97 22.29 -14.12
N ARG A 76 1.51 21.06 -13.85
CA ARG A 76 0.78 20.26 -14.83
C ARG A 76 -0.63 20.81 -15.06
N SER A 77 -1.31 21.23 -14.00
CA SER A 77 -2.68 21.76 -14.08
C SER A 77 -2.76 23.13 -14.77
N SER A 78 -1.72 23.96 -14.67
CA SER A 78 -1.63 25.26 -15.33
C SER A 78 -0.96 25.18 -16.71
N TRP A 79 -0.71 23.96 -17.23
CA TRP A 79 0.11 23.76 -18.43
C TRP A 79 -0.35 24.59 -19.63
N SER A 80 -1.64 24.53 -19.95
CA SER A 80 -2.22 25.23 -21.11
C SER A 80 -2.23 26.76 -20.97
N SER A 81 -2.05 27.28 -19.76
CA SER A 81 -2.06 28.73 -19.48
C SER A 81 -0.73 29.40 -19.84
N ASP A 82 0.37 28.66 -19.94
CA ASP A 82 1.68 29.19 -20.31
C ASP A 82 2.35 28.30 -21.36
N GLN A 83 2.63 28.88 -22.53
CA GLN A 83 3.29 28.19 -23.65
C GLN A 83 4.79 27.94 -23.40
N LYS A 84 5.37 28.50 -22.34
CA LYS A 84 6.78 28.29 -21.96
C LYS A 84 7.00 27.00 -21.20
N HIS A 85 5.95 26.35 -20.72
CA HIS A 85 6.09 25.12 -19.97
C HIS A 85 6.76 24.02 -20.78
N THR A 86 7.79 23.41 -20.21
CA THR A 86 8.56 22.33 -20.84
C THR A 86 8.42 21.01 -20.11
N PHE A 87 8.62 19.91 -20.84
CA PHE A 87 8.68 18.57 -20.25
C PHE A 87 9.87 18.43 -19.29
N LEU A 88 11.01 19.05 -19.61
CA LEU A 88 12.21 19.02 -18.77
C LEU A 88 11.94 19.64 -17.39
N GLU A 89 11.26 20.78 -17.36
CA GLU A 89 10.88 21.44 -16.12
C GLU A 89 9.86 20.61 -15.30
N LEU A 90 8.90 19.95 -15.95
CA LEU A 90 8.01 19.00 -15.28
C LEU A 90 8.80 17.87 -14.59
N VAL A 91 9.81 17.29 -15.27
CA VAL A 91 10.65 16.24 -14.69
C VAL A 91 11.46 16.77 -13.50
N ALA A 92 12.04 17.97 -13.62
CA ALA A 92 12.80 18.60 -12.54
C ALA A 92 11.92 18.88 -11.30
N ILE A 93 10.69 19.34 -11.51
CA ILE A 93 9.71 19.54 -10.44
C ILE A 93 9.38 18.22 -9.75
N LEU A 94 9.09 17.16 -10.52
CA LEU A 94 8.79 15.84 -9.95
C LEU A 94 9.99 15.28 -9.17
N GLN A 95 11.22 15.50 -9.65
CA GLN A 95 12.44 15.14 -8.93
C GLN A 95 12.49 15.81 -7.55
N GLN A 96 12.23 17.12 -7.48
CA GLN A 96 12.20 17.87 -6.21
C GLN A 96 11.08 17.37 -5.28
N VAL A 97 9.89 17.13 -5.81
CA VAL A 97 8.76 16.60 -5.05
C VAL A 97 9.10 15.22 -4.47
N PHE A 98 9.64 14.31 -5.27
CA PHE A 98 9.99 12.96 -4.83
C PHE A 98 11.17 12.94 -3.85
N ALA A 99 12.08 13.92 -3.93
CA ALA A 99 13.16 14.08 -2.96
C ALA A 99 12.65 14.51 -1.57
N GLN A 100 11.49 15.17 -1.49
CA GLN A 100 10.83 15.51 -0.22
C GLN A 100 9.95 14.35 0.28
N GLU A 101 9.20 13.74 -0.62
CA GLU A 101 8.25 12.66 -0.34
C GLU A 101 8.40 11.54 -1.38
N PRO A 102 9.19 10.48 -1.09
CA PRO A 102 9.41 9.42 -2.05
C PRO A 102 8.09 8.69 -2.38
N PRO A 103 7.72 8.56 -3.67
CA PRO A 103 6.42 8.05 -4.06
C PRO A 103 6.34 6.52 -4.06
N VAL A 104 7.44 5.83 -3.74
CA VAL A 104 7.50 4.38 -3.58
C VAL A 104 8.24 4.00 -2.31
N TYR A 105 7.97 2.78 -1.84
CA TYR A 105 8.74 2.11 -0.79
C TYR A 105 8.88 0.63 -1.11
N THR A 106 9.89 0.00 -0.52
CA THR A 106 10.14 -1.44 -0.69
C THR A 106 9.16 -2.26 0.13
N LYS A 107 8.66 -3.36 -0.46
CA LYS A 107 7.88 -4.36 0.26
C LYS A 107 8.72 -4.93 1.42
N PRO A 108 8.13 -5.16 2.61
CA PRO A 108 8.81 -5.90 3.67
C PRO A 108 9.04 -7.33 3.19
N THR A 109 10.29 -7.76 3.12
CA THR A 109 10.61 -9.17 2.89
C THR A 109 10.34 -9.92 4.19
N SER A 110 9.30 -10.75 4.25
CA SER A 110 9.12 -11.68 5.37
C SER A 110 10.26 -12.70 5.32
N ILE A 111 11.31 -12.49 6.11
CA ILE A 111 12.25 -13.57 6.41
C ILE A 111 11.47 -14.55 7.27
N ALA A 112 11.01 -15.65 6.68
CA ALA A 112 10.52 -16.79 7.44
C ALA A 112 11.71 -17.28 8.27
N THR A 113 11.74 -16.93 9.56
CA THR A 113 12.58 -17.62 10.53
C THR A 113 12.08 -19.06 10.59
N ASN A 114 12.74 -19.96 9.86
CA ASN A 114 12.62 -21.39 10.08
C ASN A 114 13.00 -21.63 11.55
N ASN A 115 12.00 -21.90 12.38
CA ASN A 115 12.19 -22.46 13.71
C ASN A 115 12.92 -23.80 13.52
N MET A 116 14.25 -23.79 13.68
CA MET A 116 15.02 -25.00 13.90
C MET A 116 14.59 -25.55 15.26
N GLY A 117 13.70 -26.54 15.23
CA GLY A 117 13.33 -27.31 16.41
C GLY A 117 14.58 -27.92 17.05
N SER A 118 14.78 -27.63 18.32
CA SER A 118 15.76 -28.29 19.19
C SER A 118 15.53 -29.81 19.21
N PRO A 119 16.58 -30.65 19.15
CA PRO A 119 16.43 -32.10 19.31
C PRO A 119 16.05 -32.43 20.76
N GLN A 120 14.84 -32.96 20.97
CA GLN A 120 14.46 -33.55 22.24
C GLN A 120 15.12 -34.93 22.39
N ILE A 121 15.96 -35.07 23.39
CA ILE A 121 16.48 -36.36 23.87
C ILE A 121 15.29 -37.10 24.52
N GLN A 122 14.88 -38.21 23.92
CA GLN A 122 13.78 -39.04 24.39
C GLN A 122 14.38 -40.21 25.19
N GLN A 123 14.17 -40.21 26.50
CA GLN A 123 14.65 -41.26 27.40
C GLN A 123 13.67 -42.44 27.38
N GLU A 124 14.19 -43.61 27.03
CA GLU A 124 13.49 -44.90 26.93
C GLU A 124 12.93 -45.41 28.27
N SER A 125 11.72 -45.98 28.23
CA SER A 125 11.28 -47.03 29.15
C SER A 125 10.58 -48.13 28.34
N LEU A 126 11.21 -49.31 28.28
CA LEU A 126 10.74 -50.50 27.56
C LEU A 126 9.87 -51.40 28.46
N LEU A 127 9.04 -52.22 27.79
CA LEU A 127 8.27 -53.42 28.22
C LEU A 127 6.88 -53.13 28.82
N ASP A 128 5.73 -53.76 28.49
CA ASP A 128 5.32 -54.90 27.64
C ASP A 128 3.76 -54.93 27.53
N ARG A 129 3.21 -55.62 26.51
CA ARG A 129 1.86 -56.27 26.38
C ARG A 129 0.56 -55.57 25.84
N THR A 130 0.26 -55.89 24.57
CA THR A 130 -0.93 -56.55 23.95
C THR A 130 -2.42 -56.17 24.25
N SER A 131 -3.11 -55.63 23.21
CA SER A 131 -4.49 -55.86 22.61
C SER A 131 -5.77 -56.18 23.43
N PRO A 132 -7.03 -56.12 22.88
CA PRO A 132 -7.72 -55.12 22.03
C PRO A 132 -9.21 -54.78 22.43
N SER A 133 -9.76 -53.68 21.87
CA SER A 133 -11.19 -53.35 21.56
C SER A 133 -12.32 -53.35 22.62
N GLN A 134 -13.04 -52.20 22.75
CA GLN A 134 -14.51 -52.07 22.86
C GLN A 134 -14.89 -50.56 22.74
N GLN A 135 -15.47 -50.09 21.64
CA GLN A 135 -16.88 -50.11 21.20
C GLN A 135 -17.54 -48.73 21.40
N ARG A 136 -17.76 -48.02 20.28
CA ARG A 136 -18.65 -46.85 20.18
C ARG A 136 -20.08 -47.26 20.51
N GLN A 137 -20.78 -46.45 21.30
CA GLN A 137 -22.22 -46.19 21.16
C GLN A 137 -22.60 -44.90 21.91
N SER A 138 -23.76 -44.35 21.53
CA SER A 138 -24.10 -42.92 21.49
C SER A 138 -25.45 -42.60 22.15
N MET A 139 -25.73 -41.28 22.33
CA MET A 139 -27.02 -40.56 22.59
C MET A 139 -27.35 -40.20 24.06
N PRO A 140 -28.29 -39.24 24.35
CA PRO A 140 -28.89 -38.13 23.57
C PRO A 140 -28.95 -36.75 24.32
N SER A 141 -29.54 -35.76 23.63
CA SER A 141 -29.82 -34.35 23.93
C SER A 141 -30.86 -34.06 25.05
N GLN A 142 -30.81 -32.88 25.70
CA GLN A 142 -31.85 -31.80 25.67
C GLN A 142 -31.59 -30.60 26.64
N PRO A 143 -32.25 -29.43 26.43
CA PRO A 143 -31.81 -28.08 26.83
C PRO A 143 -32.62 -27.45 27.99
N ILE A 144 -32.24 -26.26 28.48
CA ILE A 144 -33.21 -25.25 28.98
C ILE A 144 -32.59 -23.83 29.03
N ASN A 145 -33.36 -22.90 28.46
CA ASN A 145 -33.24 -21.46 28.43
C ASN A 145 -33.37 -20.84 29.83
N ASN A 146 -32.76 -19.68 30.07
CA ASN A 146 -33.48 -18.63 30.81
C ASN A 146 -33.01 -17.23 30.40
N ALA A 147 -34.00 -16.40 30.07
CA ALA A 147 -33.85 -15.03 29.63
C ALA A 147 -34.12 -14.02 30.77
N ASN A 148 -33.46 -12.86 30.64
CA ASN A 148 -33.95 -11.49 30.89
C ASN A 148 -34.13 -10.95 32.35
N PRO A 149 -34.27 -9.61 32.54
CA PRO A 149 -33.57 -8.45 31.93
C PRO A 149 -33.24 -7.33 32.96
N ALA A 150 -32.65 -6.20 32.50
CA ALA A 150 -33.17 -4.82 32.70
C ALA A 150 -32.18 -3.70 33.19
N ILE A 151 -32.19 -2.60 32.40
CA ILE A 151 -32.13 -1.16 32.72
C ILE A 151 -30.79 -0.40 32.69
N SER A 152 -30.83 0.61 31.82
CA SER A 152 -29.94 1.73 31.52
C SER A 152 -29.75 2.72 32.69
N GLN A 153 -28.58 3.38 32.78
CA GLN A 153 -28.51 4.79 33.21
C GLN A 153 -27.18 5.47 32.84
N ALA A 154 -27.24 6.80 32.79
CA ALA A 154 -26.42 7.72 32.00
C ALA A 154 -25.22 8.35 32.75
N SER A 155 -24.48 9.15 31.98
CA SER A 155 -23.25 9.93 32.22
C SER A 155 -23.05 10.61 33.59
N PRO A 156 -21.79 10.83 34.01
CA PRO A 156 -21.44 11.86 34.99
C PRO A 156 -20.75 13.10 34.36
N GLU A 157 -21.26 14.25 34.76
CA GLU A 157 -20.82 15.63 34.52
C GLU A 157 -19.49 15.95 35.24
N MET A 158 -18.63 16.80 34.65
CA MET A 158 -17.35 17.22 35.23
C MET A 158 -17.49 18.47 36.13
N PRO A 159 -16.75 18.59 37.26
CA PRO A 159 -16.87 19.74 38.15
C PRO A 159 -16.08 20.97 37.67
N ARG A 160 -16.70 22.12 37.90
CA ARG A 160 -16.24 23.50 37.64
C ARG A 160 -15.26 23.95 38.74
N TRP A 161 -14.03 24.31 38.37
CA TRP A 161 -13.08 24.96 39.28
C TRP A 161 -13.48 26.44 39.48
N MET A 162 -13.58 26.86 40.74
CA MET A 162 -13.63 28.25 41.21
C MET A 162 -12.50 28.42 42.24
N GLY A 163 -11.81 29.56 42.18
CA GLY A 163 -10.84 29.98 43.19
C GLY A 163 -10.11 31.26 42.76
N ASP A 164 -10.60 32.37 43.32
CA ASP A 164 -10.04 33.73 43.47
C ASP A 164 -9.67 34.58 42.24
#